data_AF-A0A752KBM7-F1
#
_entry.id   AF-A0A752KBM7-F1
#
_cell.length_a   1.000
_cell.length_b   1.000
_cell.length_c   1.000
_cell.angle_alpha   90.00
_cell.angle_beta   90.00
_cell.angle_gamma   90.00
#
_symmetry.space_group_name_H-M   'P 1'
#
loop_
_entity.id
_entity.type
_entity.pdbx_description
1 polymer ?
#
loop_
_entity_poly.entity_id
_entity_poly.type
_entity_poly.pdbx_seq_one_letter_code
_entity_poly.pdbx_strand_id
1 'polypeptide(L)'
;MNLSELLNEASKEMNRRNNEKKASIEEIKDFITRLNQKPERPFKYGDIVTWKDGMKNRRFPDYDERGVISEVLDTPIPCPDDTGSQYYMEPQDVKVVVFRDGEFCEYMFDSRRLRHADN
;
A
#
# COMPACT_ATOMS: atom_id res chain seq x y z
N MET A 1 -21.25 33.30 19.39
CA MET A 1 -20.13 33.01 18.48
C MET A 1 -20.49 33.58 17.12
N ASN A 2 -19.67 34.47 16.57
CA ASN A 2 -19.93 35.08 15.27
C ASN A 2 -19.33 34.22 14.13
N LEU A 3 -19.71 34.50 12.88
CA LEU A 3 -19.26 33.72 11.71
C LEU A 3 -17.73 33.70 11.55
N SER A 4 -17.03 34.77 11.93
CA SER A 4 -15.57 34.83 11.85
C SER A 4 -14.86 33.96 12.89
N GLU A 5 -15.46 33.80 14.08
CA GLU A 5 -14.95 32.91 15.13
C GLU A 5 -15.10 31.44 14.73
N LEU A 6 -16.26 31.07 14.17
CA LEU A 6 -16.53 29.72 13.64
C LEU A 6 -15.55 29.31 12.53
N LEU A 7 -15.27 30.20 11.58
CA LEU A 7 -14.33 29.92 10.49
C LEU A 7 -12.88 29.77 10.99
N ASN A 8 -12.48 30.55 11.99
CA ASN A 8 -11.15 30.45 12.60
C ASN A 8 -10.97 29.13 13.38
N GLU A 9 -11.98 28.69 14.12
CA GLU A 9 -11.93 27.40 14.83
C GLU A 9 -11.87 26.22 13.85
N ALA A 10 -12.71 26.24 12.80
CA ALA A 10 -12.68 25.21 11.76
C ALA A 10 -11.32 25.14 11.04
N SER A 11 -10.72 26.29 10.74
CA SER A 11 -9.40 26.37 10.09
C SER A 11 -8.28 25.87 11.02
N LYS A 12 -8.32 26.21 12.31
CA LYS A 12 -7.39 25.67 13.32
C LYS A 12 -7.51 24.15 13.47
N GLU A 13 -8.73 23.63 13.54
CA GLU A 13 -8.98 22.20 13.67
C GLU A 13 -8.54 21.43 12.41
N MET A 14 -8.78 21.99 11.22
CA MET A 14 -8.29 21.43 9.96
C MET A 14 -6.76 21.44 9.89
N ASN A 15 -6.10 22.52 10.32
CA ASN A 15 -4.63 22.59 10.39
C ASN A 15 -4.04 21.63 11.42
N ARG A 16 -4.69 21.48 12.58
CA ARG A 16 -4.31 20.49 13.61
C ARG A 16 -4.39 19.07 13.05
N ARG A 17 -5.51 18.72 12.41
CA ARG A 17 -5.70 17.42 11.74
C ARG A 17 -4.69 17.20 10.62
N ASN A 18 -4.35 18.24 9.85
CA ASN A 18 -3.34 18.15 8.80
C ASN A 18 -1.92 17.96 9.35
N ASN A 19 -1.59 18.57 10.49
CA ASN A 19 -0.32 18.33 11.18
C ASN A 19 -0.26 16.94 11.81
N GLU A 20 -1.36 16.45 12.40
CA GLU A 20 -1.46 15.08 12.94
C GLU A 20 -1.38 14.01 11.84
N LYS A 21 -1.74 14.35 10.59
CA LYS A 21 -1.62 13.48 9.43
C LYS A 21 -0.23 13.46 8.78
N LYS A 22 0.65 14.42 9.10
CA LYS A 22 2.01 14.42 8.56
C LYS A 22 2.88 13.53 9.42
N ALA A 23 3.32 12.41 8.85
CA ALA A 23 4.29 11.56 9.50
C ALA A 23 5.59 12.34 9.76
N SER A 24 6.18 12.13 10.94
CA SER A 24 7.52 12.58 11.28
C SER A 24 8.57 11.96 10.35
N ILE A 25 9.75 12.57 10.29
CA ILE A 25 10.87 12.03 9.51
C ILE A 25 11.27 10.64 10.02
N GLU A 26 11.20 10.42 11.33
CA GLU A 26 11.48 9.14 11.97
C GLU A 26 10.46 8.08 11.54
N GLU A 27 9.16 8.40 11.53
CA GLU A 27 8.15 7.49 10.98
C GLU A 27 8.42 7.17 9.50
N ILE A 28 8.78 8.16 8.68
CA ILE A 28 9.12 7.93 7.27
C ILE A 28 10.31 6.97 7.14
N LYS A 29 11.36 7.13 7.95
CA LYS A 29 12.51 6.22 7.98
C LYS A 29 12.11 4.79 8.39
N ASP A 30 11.17 4.65 9.33
CA ASP A 30 10.64 3.35 9.74
C ASP A 30 9.82 2.69 8.61
N PHE A 31 9.05 3.47 7.85
CA PHE A 31 8.37 3.00 6.64
C PHE A 31 9.37 2.55 5.58
N ILE A 32 10.45 3.30 5.33
CA ILE A 32 11.50 2.90 4.38
C ILE A 32 12.17 1.58 4.81
N THR A 33 12.44 1.43 6.11
CA THR A 33 13.01 0.20 6.66
C THR A 33 12.08 -0.99 6.44
N ARG A 34 10.79 -0.84 6.77
CA ARG A 34 9.78 -1.90 6.57
C ARG A 34 9.55 -2.24 5.11
N LEU A 35 9.58 -1.25 4.20
CA LEU A 35 9.46 -1.49 2.76
C LEU A 35 10.60 -2.39 2.27
N ASN A 36 11.84 -2.08 2.63
CA ASN A 36 13.01 -2.83 2.18
C ASN A 36 13.30 -4.11 2.98
N GLN A 37 12.53 -4.38 4.04
CA GLN A 37 12.63 -5.63 4.78
C GLN A 37 12.23 -6.81 3.88
N LYS A 38 13.15 -7.76 3.72
CA LYS A 38 12.91 -8.98 2.95
C LYS A 38 11.87 -9.87 3.66
N PRO A 39 11.02 -10.60 2.90
CA PRO A 39 10.19 -11.64 3.49
C PRO A 39 11.05 -12.75 4.09
N GLU A 40 10.46 -13.55 5.00
CA GLU A 40 11.15 -14.66 5.67
C GLU A 40 11.74 -15.68 4.69
N ARG A 41 11.06 -15.86 3.56
CA ARG A 41 11.52 -16.63 2.41
C ARG A 41 11.08 -15.95 1.12
N PRO A 42 11.72 -16.23 -0.03
CA PRO A 42 11.22 -15.79 -1.32
C PRO A 42 9.76 -16.19 -1.52
N PHE A 43 8.99 -15.29 -2.13
CA PHE A 43 7.64 -15.57 -2.58
C PHE A 43 7.64 -16.63 -3.67
N LYS A 44 6.55 -17.40 -3.74
CA LYS A 44 6.30 -18.39 -4.79
C LYS A 44 4.81 -18.52 -5.08
N TYR A 45 4.49 -19.17 -6.20
CA TYR A 45 3.13 -19.58 -6.54
C TYR A 45 2.42 -20.24 -5.35
N GLY A 46 1.18 -19.81 -5.09
CA GLY A 46 0.33 -20.34 -4.03
C GLY A 46 0.57 -19.75 -2.65
N ASP A 47 1.57 -18.88 -2.46
CA ASP A 47 1.77 -18.18 -1.20
C ASP A 47 0.60 -17.23 -0.91
N ILE A 48 0.11 -17.27 0.33
CA ILE A 48 -0.91 -16.35 0.82
C ILE A 48 -0.19 -15.11 1.34
N VAL A 49 -0.68 -13.95 0.95
CA VAL A 49 -0.07 -12.67 1.25
C VAL A 49 -1.09 -11.64 1.70
N THR A 50 -0.60 -10.68 2.47
CA THR A 50 -1.30 -9.44 2.80
C THR A 50 -0.33 -8.27 2.76
N TRP A 51 -0.85 -7.06 2.86
CA TRP A 51 -0.02 -5.86 2.95
C TRP A 51 0.77 -5.82 4.25
N LYS A 52 2.01 -5.33 4.19
CA LYS A 52 2.68 -4.79 5.37
C LYS A 52 1.91 -3.57 5.88
N ASP A 53 1.95 -3.33 7.19
CA ASP A 53 1.14 -2.28 7.80
C ASP A 53 1.46 -0.89 7.23
N GLY A 54 0.44 -0.22 6.70
CA GLY A 54 0.57 1.09 6.07
C GLY A 54 1.19 1.08 4.66
N MET A 55 1.40 -0.09 4.04
CA MET A 55 2.04 -0.19 2.71
C MET A 55 1.07 -0.36 1.53
N LYS A 56 -0.24 -0.49 1.78
CA LYS A 56 -1.28 -0.61 0.73
C LYS A 56 -1.25 0.61 -0.18
N ASN A 57 -1.11 0.34 -1.48
CA ASN A 57 -0.95 1.35 -2.52
C ASN A 57 -1.88 1.11 -3.73
N ARG A 58 -2.82 0.18 -3.61
CA ARG A 58 -3.83 -0.15 -4.61
C ARG A 58 -5.19 -0.25 -3.94
N ARG A 59 -6.27 -0.19 -4.73
CA ARG A 59 -7.64 -0.27 -4.19
C ARG A 59 -7.88 -1.59 -3.45
N PHE A 60 -7.36 -2.67 -4.02
CA PHE A 60 -7.57 -4.05 -3.58
C PHE A 60 -6.23 -4.82 -3.57
N PRO A 61 -6.07 -5.86 -2.73
CA PRO A 61 -6.94 -6.23 -1.61
C PRO A 61 -7.01 -5.15 -0.52
N ASP A 62 -7.99 -5.25 0.38
CA ASP A 62 -8.02 -4.49 1.63
C ASP A 62 -7.04 -5.08 2.66
N TYR A 63 -6.76 -4.38 3.76
CA TYR A 63 -5.78 -4.85 4.76
C TYR A 63 -6.20 -6.13 5.49
N ASP A 64 -7.51 -6.32 5.64
CA ASP A 64 -8.14 -7.50 6.23
C ASP A 64 -8.36 -8.64 5.23
N GLU A 65 -8.13 -8.38 3.94
CA GLU A 65 -8.20 -9.38 2.89
C GLU A 65 -6.83 -9.99 2.59
N ARG A 66 -6.87 -11.25 2.17
CA ARG A 66 -5.71 -12.02 1.74
C ARG A 66 -5.78 -12.22 0.23
N GLY A 67 -4.61 -12.18 -0.41
CA GLY A 67 -4.44 -12.59 -1.78
C GLY A 67 -3.55 -13.82 -1.89
N VAL A 68 -3.58 -14.48 -3.04
CA VAL A 68 -2.70 -15.62 -3.35
C VAL A 68 -1.80 -15.27 -4.51
N ILE A 69 -0.51 -15.53 -4.40
CA ILE A 69 0.44 -15.31 -5.49
C ILE A 69 0.16 -16.28 -6.64
N SER A 70 -0.16 -15.74 -7.82
CA SER A 70 -0.32 -16.49 -9.06
C SER A 70 0.96 -16.52 -9.90
N GLU A 71 1.83 -15.53 -9.75
CA GLU A 71 3.10 -15.46 -10.49
C GLU A 71 4.12 -14.59 -9.74
N VAL A 72 5.40 -14.99 -9.81
CA VAL A 72 6.55 -14.17 -9.40
C VAL A 72 7.39 -13.95 -10.65
N LEU A 73 7.69 -12.70 -10.97
CA LEU A 73 8.39 -12.32 -12.19
C LEU A 73 9.90 -12.20 -11.93
N ASP A 74 10.71 -12.80 -12.79
CA ASP A 74 12.17 -12.66 -12.72
C ASP A 74 12.63 -11.23 -13.01
N THR A 75 11.86 -10.48 -13.82
CA THR A 75 12.13 -9.09 -14.15
C THR A 75 10.90 -8.24 -13.84
N PRO A 76 11.01 -7.25 -12.93
CA PRO A 76 9.89 -6.36 -12.60
C PRO A 76 9.42 -5.56 -13.81
N ILE A 77 8.11 -5.41 -13.94
CA ILE A 77 7.47 -4.56 -14.95
C ILE A 77 7.20 -3.19 -14.31
N PRO A 78 7.64 -2.08 -14.93
CA PRO A 78 7.34 -0.75 -14.42
C PRO A 78 5.85 -0.43 -14.61
N CYS A 79 5.21 0.09 -13.56
CA CYS A 79 3.82 0.51 -13.63
C CYS A 79 3.67 1.70 -14.62
N PRO A 80 2.84 1.58 -15.67
CA PRO A 80 2.71 2.58 -16.73
C PRO A 80 1.72 3.71 -16.34
N ASP A 81 1.85 4.24 -15.13
CA ASP A 81 1.00 5.32 -14.63
C ASP A 81 1.47 6.70 -15.17
N ASP A 82 0.73 7.77 -14.85
CA ASP A 82 1.12 9.13 -15.19
C ASP A 82 2.35 9.59 -14.41
N THR A 83 3.20 10.43 -15.00
CA THR A 83 4.46 10.91 -14.39
C THR A 83 4.28 11.68 -13.07
N GLY A 84 3.08 12.22 -12.83
CA GLY A 84 2.72 12.88 -11.58
C GLY A 84 2.23 11.93 -10.48
N SER A 85 2.01 10.66 -10.80
CA SER A 85 1.54 9.64 -9.85
C SER A 85 2.69 9.09 -9.01
N GLN A 86 2.41 8.85 -7.73
CA GLN A 86 3.31 8.11 -6.84
C GLN A 86 3.57 6.65 -7.28
N TYR A 87 2.81 6.13 -8.25
CA TYR A 87 2.99 4.79 -8.80
C TYR A 87 3.79 4.77 -10.11
N TYR A 88 4.14 5.94 -10.66
CA TYR A 88 4.92 6.02 -11.89
C TYR A 88 6.21 5.20 -11.76
N MET A 89 6.42 4.26 -12.68
CA MET A 89 7.61 3.39 -12.72
C MET A 89 7.81 2.53 -11.46
N GLU A 90 6.77 2.31 -10.65
CA GLU A 90 6.83 1.38 -9.53
C GLU A 90 7.14 -0.03 -10.06
N PRO A 91 8.13 -0.75 -9.48
CA PRO A 91 8.52 -2.08 -9.94
C PRO A 91 7.48 -3.11 -9.51
N GLN A 92 6.72 -3.66 -10.45
CA GLN A 92 5.75 -4.72 -10.21
C GLN A 92 6.37 -6.07 -10.54
N ASP A 93 6.59 -6.91 -9.55
CA ASP A 93 7.34 -8.17 -9.65
C ASP A 93 6.53 -9.41 -9.20
N VAL A 94 5.29 -9.21 -8.73
CA VAL A 94 4.37 -10.30 -8.38
C VAL A 94 2.96 -10.06 -8.90
N LYS A 95 2.27 -11.15 -9.26
CA LYS A 95 0.83 -11.17 -9.50
C LYS A 95 0.13 -11.83 -8.34
N VAL A 96 -0.94 -11.19 -7.88
CA VAL A 96 -1.74 -11.63 -6.74
C VAL A 96 -3.20 -11.67 -7.14
N VAL A 97 -3.82 -12.80 -6.85
CA VAL A 97 -5.23 -13.06 -7.09
C VAL A 97 -6.02 -12.85 -5.82
N VAL A 98 -7.19 -12.23 -5.97
CA VAL A 98 -8.24 -12.17 -4.96
C VAL A 98 -9.57 -12.56 -5.60
N PHE A 99 -10.44 -13.22 -4.84
CA PHE A 99 -11.83 -13.43 -5.26
C PHE A 99 -12.68 -12.28 -4.74
N ARG A 100 -13.30 -11.53 -5.64
CA ARG A 100 -14.14 -10.38 -5.33
C ARG A 100 -15.40 -10.46 -6.16
N ASP A 101 -16.56 -10.25 -5.54
CA ASP A 101 -17.87 -10.23 -6.22
C ASP A 101 -18.14 -11.47 -7.11
N GLY A 102 -17.61 -12.63 -6.70
CA GLY A 102 -17.73 -13.90 -7.45
C GLY A 102 -16.75 -14.05 -8.61
N GLU A 103 -15.84 -13.09 -8.81
CA GLU A 103 -14.89 -13.06 -9.90
C GLU A 103 -13.44 -13.28 -9.44
N PHE A 104 -12.65 -13.86 -10.35
CA PHE A 104 -11.21 -13.99 -10.22
C PHE A 104 -10.56 -12.67 -10.68
N CYS A 105 -9.99 -11.91 -9.74
CA CYS A 105 -9.32 -10.65 -10.04
C CYS A 105 -7.83 -10.76 -9.78
N GLU A 106 -7.02 -10.53 -10.81
CA GLU A 106 -5.56 -10.56 -10.72
C GLU A 106 -4.97 -9.14 -10.77
N TYR A 107 -4.06 -8.85 -9.84
CA TYR A 107 -3.39 -7.55 -9.72
C TYR A 107 -1.88 -7.71 -9.66
N MET A 108 -1.16 -6.72 -10.20
CA MET A 108 0.30 -6.65 -10.15
C MET A 108 0.76 -5.73 -9.02
N PHE A 109 1.71 -6.19 -8.20
CA PHE A 109 2.23 -5.42 -7.06
C PHE A 109 3.76 -5.41 -6.99
N ASP A 110 4.28 -4.43 -6.25
CA ASP A 110 5.65 -4.43 -5.72
C ASP A 110 5.70 -5.32 -4.47
N SER A 111 6.38 -6.45 -4.57
CA SER A 111 6.46 -7.48 -3.53
C SER A 111 7.03 -6.94 -2.21
N ARG A 112 7.81 -5.86 -2.23
CA ARG A 112 8.35 -5.19 -1.03
C ARG A 112 7.25 -4.71 -0.09
N ARG A 113 6.03 -4.49 -0.59
CA ARG A 113 4.86 -4.05 0.18
C ARG A 113 4.10 -5.19 0.85
N LEU A 114 4.42 -6.44 0.53
CA LEU A 114 3.69 -7.62 0.97
C LEU A 114 4.44 -8.38 2.07
N ARG A 115 3.69 -9.15 2.86
CA ARG A 115 4.19 -10.18 3.78
C ARG A 115 3.41 -11.47 3.58
N HIS A 116 4.02 -12.60 3.93
CA HIS A 116 3.29 -13.86 4.09
C HIS A 116 2.16 -13.70 5.11
N ALA A 117 1.07 -14.39 4.86
CA ALA A 117 -0.06 -14.49 5.78
C ALA A 117 -0.43 -15.97 5.96
N ASP A 118 -1.01 -16.28 7.11
CA ASP A 118 -1.58 -17.59 7.38
C ASP A 118 -2.98 -17.72 6.75
N ASN A 119 -3.40 -18.96 6.49
CA ASN A 119 -4.77 -19.30 6.08
C ASN A 119 -5.81 -18.82 7.11
#